data_AF-A0A514WH42-F1
#
_entry.id   AF-A0A514WH42-F1
#
_cell.length_a   1.000
_cell.length_b   1.000
_cell.length_c   1.000
_cell.angle_alpha   90.00
_cell.angle_beta   90.00
_cell.angle_gamma   90.00
#
_symmetry.space_group_name_H-M   'P 1'
#
loop_
_entity.id
_entity.type
_entity.pdbx_description
1 polymer ?
#
loop_
_entity_poly.entity_id
_entity_poly.type
_entity_poly.pdbx_seq_one_letter_code
_entity_poly.pdbx_strand_id
1 'polypeptide(L)'
;MRGYHVHVFTTIRVKVAVTAEDHADAMRQADAIVGCGIFPVRLFPNVAAVLYAEPAEEVTGYLVDETDDPEFENSRSYDAEYRPCGADDSSGCP
;
A
#
# COMPACT_ATOMS: atom_id res chain seq x y z
N MET A 1 7.48 -1.77 -38.42
CA MET A 1 6.94 -1.67 -37.05
C MET A 1 7.97 -0.99 -36.17
N ARG A 2 7.55 -0.21 -35.17
CA ARG A 2 8.45 0.43 -34.18
C ARG A 2 8.28 -0.28 -32.83
N GLY A 3 9.40 -0.47 -32.12
CA GLY A 3 9.39 -0.95 -30.73
C GLY A 3 9.22 0.22 -29.75
N TYR A 4 8.64 -0.07 -28.59
CA TYR A 4 8.44 0.90 -27.51
C TYR A 4 8.79 0.25 -26.18
N HIS A 5 9.33 1.02 -25.25
CA HIS A 5 9.43 0.65 -23.84
C HIS A 5 8.36 1.43 -23.08
N VAL A 6 7.60 0.75 -22.24
CA VAL A 6 6.50 1.32 -21.46
C VAL A 6 6.79 1.03 -19.99
N HIS A 7 6.85 2.09 -19.18
CA HIS A 7 7.00 1.99 -17.74
C HIS A 7 5.62 2.12 -17.11
N VAL A 8 5.24 1.15 -16.27
CA VAL A 8 3.96 1.12 -15.56
C VAL A 8 4.25 1.15 -14.07
N PHE A 9 3.81 2.22 -13.42
CA PHE A 9 3.86 2.35 -11.97
C PHE A 9 2.50 1.92 -11.42
N THR A 10 2.47 0.76 -10.77
CA THR A 10 1.25 0.20 -10.20
C THR A 10 1.35 0.18 -8.69
N THR A 11 0.33 0.72 -8.01
CA THR A 11 0.21 0.64 -6.56
C THR A 11 -0.17 -0.78 -6.18
N ILE A 12 0.60 -1.40 -5.30
CA ILE A 12 0.33 -2.75 -4.78
C ILE A 12 -0.07 -2.61 -3.32
N ARG A 13 -1.30 -3.02 -2.99
CA ARG A 13 -1.76 -3.09 -1.60
C ARG A 13 -1.15 -4.31 -0.92
N VAL A 14 -0.37 -4.08 0.13
CA VAL A 14 0.21 -5.13 0.98
C VAL A 14 -0.54 -5.14 2.31
N LYS A 15 -1.19 -6.25 2.66
CA LYS A 15 -1.81 -6.41 3.99
C LYS A 15 -0.73 -6.89 4.97
N VAL A 16 -0.40 -6.03 5.93
CA VAL A 16 0.59 -6.31 6.99
C VAL A 16 -0.16 -6.49 8.29
N ALA A 17 0.06 -7.62 8.96
CA ALA A 17 -0.50 -7.86 10.29
C ALA A 17 0.45 -7.28 11.35
N VAL A 18 -0.06 -6.40 12.20
CA VAL A 18 0.67 -5.75 13.30
C VAL A 18 -0.18 -5.82 14.57
N THR A 19 0.48 -5.75 15.73
CA THR A 19 -0.20 -5.60 17.03
C THR A 19 0.10 -4.21 17.54
N ALA A 20 -0.91 -3.35 17.65
CA ALA A 20 -0.74 -1.94 17.94
C ALA A 20 -1.79 -1.43 18.92
N GLU A 21 -1.48 -0.33 19.62
CA GLU A 21 -2.39 0.29 20.60
C GLU A 21 -3.45 1.17 19.93
N ASP A 22 -3.11 1.78 18.80
CA ASP A 22 -4.00 2.62 18.00
C ASP A 22 -3.59 2.61 16.51
N HIS A 23 -4.37 3.30 15.67
CA HIS A 23 -4.10 3.33 14.22
C HIS A 23 -2.78 4.02 13.87
N ALA A 24 -2.34 5.03 14.63
CA ALA A 24 -1.09 5.72 14.37
C ALA A 24 0.11 4.81 14.70
N ASP A 25 0.01 4.02 15.76
CA ASP A 25 0.97 3.00 16.11
C ASP A 25 0.98 1.85 15.09
N ALA A 26 -0.20 1.43 14.61
CA ALA A 26 -0.32 0.41 13.56
C ALA A 26 0.39 0.83 12.27
N MET A 27 0.20 2.08 11.81
CA MET A 27 0.88 2.61 10.63
C MET A 27 2.39 2.69 10.83
N ARG A 28 2.87 3.18 11.99
CA ARG A 28 4.31 3.22 12.31
C ARG A 28 4.96 1.84 12.32
N GLN A 29 4.29 0.83 12.87
CA GLN A 29 4.79 -0.55 12.86
C GLN A 29 4.78 -1.16 11.45
N ALA A 30 3.75 -0.87 10.64
CA ALA A 30 3.69 -1.32 9.25
C ALA A 30 4.85 -0.72 8.42
N ASP A 31 5.15 0.57 8.60
CA ASP A 31 6.25 1.23 7.91
C ASP A 31 7.61 0.67 8.30
N ALA A 32 7.81 0.30 9.57
CA ALA A 32 9.05 -0.37 9.99
C ALA A 32 9.23 -1.70 9.25
N ILE A 33 8.16 -2.45 8.99
CA ILE A 33 8.21 -3.74 8.27
C ILE A 33 8.49 -3.53 6.78
N VAL A 34 7.86 -2.53 6.16
CA VAL A 34 8.01 -2.26 4.71
C VAL A 34 9.32 -1.53 4.41
N GLY A 35 9.78 -0.65 5.29
CA GLY A 35 10.94 0.22 5.15
C GLY A 35 12.31 -0.41 5.44
N CYS A 36 12.37 -1.68 5.90
CA CYS A 36 13.62 -2.38 6.24
C CYS A 36 14.50 -2.80 5.02
N GLY A 37 14.31 -2.17 3.85
CA GLY A 37 15.22 -2.29 2.70
C GLY A 37 15.08 -3.56 1.86
N ILE A 38 14.44 -4.62 2.37
CA ILE A 38 13.97 -5.74 1.57
C ILE A 38 12.44 -5.67 1.57
N PHE A 39 11.86 -5.26 0.44
CA PHE A 39 10.40 -5.19 0.31
C PHE A 39 9.81 -6.56 0.69
N PRO A 40 8.81 -6.64 1.58
CA PRO A 40 8.33 -7.90 2.14
C PRO A 40 7.69 -8.83 1.10
N VAL A 41 7.46 -8.32 -0.12
CA VAL A 41 6.91 -9.05 -1.25
C VAL A 41 7.93 -9.07 -2.40
N ARG A 42 8.25 -10.23 -2.96
CA ARG A 42 8.95 -10.28 -4.26
C ARG A 42 7.92 -10.27 -5.38
N LEU A 43 7.99 -9.27 -6.26
CA LEU A 43 7.23 -9.27 -7.50
C LEU A 43 7.88 -10.23 -8.48
N PHE A 44 7.18 -11.33 -8.79
CA PHE A 44 7.62 -12.27 -9.81
C PHE A 44 6.94 -11.93 -11.14
N PRO A 45 7.67 -11.41 -12.13
CA PRO A 45 7.11 -11.20 -13.47
C PRO A 45 6.80 -12.57 -14.10
N ASN A 46 5.52 -12.94 -14.08
CA ASN A 46 5.05 -14.25 -14.55
C ASN A 46 4.71 -14.27 -16.06
N VAL A 47 5.01 -13.19 -16.78
CA VAL A 47 4.78 -13.07 -18.22
C VAL A 47 6.05 -12.57 -18.89
N ALA A 48 6.47 -13.23 -19.97
CA ALA A 48 7.73 -12.94 -20.67
C ALA A 48 7.86 -11.50 -21.19
N ALA A 49 6.75 -10.76 -21.28
CA ALA A 49 6.73 -9.35 -21.67
C ALA A 49 7.12 -8.40 -20.53
N VAL A 50 7.09 -8.85 -19.27
CA VAL A 50 7.53 -8.04 -18.12
C VAL A 50 9.00 -8.32 -17.88
N LEU A 51 9.82 -7.33 -18.20
CA LEU A 51 11.28 -7.46 -18.17
C LEU A 51 11.84 -7.35 -16.74
N TYR A 52 11.24 -6.48 -15.91
CA TYR A 52 11.61 -6.23 -14.51
C TYR A 52 10.36 -5.79 -13.73
N ALA A 53 10.33 -6.05 -12.41
CA ALA A 53 9.27 -5.58 -11.52
C ALA A 53 9.88 -5.09 -10.21
N GLU A 54 9.69 -3.81 -9.91
CA GLU A 54 10.16 -3.16 -8.69
C GLU A 54 8.95 -2.54 -7.97
N PRO A 55 9.00 -2.41 -6.63
CA PRO A 55 7.98 -1.66 -5.90
C PRO A 55 7.84 -0.22 -6.44
N ALA A 56 6.64 0.35 -6.38
CA ALA A 56 6.48 1.78 -6.63
C ALA A 56 7.31 2.58 -5.60
N GLU A 57 7.94 3.67 -6.03
CA GLU A 57 8.84 4.47 -5.20
C GLU A 57 8.13 5.19 -4.03
N GLU A 58 6.79 5.23 -4.01
CA GLU A 58 6.00 6.04 -3.09
C GLU A 58 4.86 5.24 -2.44
N VAL A 59 4.69 5.41 -1.13
CA VAL A 59 3.48 5.00 -0.41
C VAL A 59 2.44 6.09 -0.58
N THR A 60 1.34 5.77 -1.27
CA THR A 60 0.31 6.76 -1.61
C THR A 60 -0.83 6.83 -0.59
N GLY A 61 -0.86 5.93 0.40
CA GLY A 61 -1.87 5.91 1.46
C GLY A 61 -1.97 4.56 2.19
N TYR A 62 -2.80 4.52 3.22
CA TYR A 62 -3.03 3.35 4.08
C TYR A 62 -4.52 3.05 4.18
N LEU A 63 -4.85 1.78 4.36
CA LEU A 63 -6.17 1.33 4.80
C LEU A 63 -5.95 0.43 6.01
N VAL A 64 -6.40 0.90 7.17
CA VAL A 64 -6.27 0.21 8.45
C VAL A 64 -7.56 -0.54 8.72
N ASP A 65 -7.46 -1.87 8.79
CA ASP A 65 -8.55 -2.76 9.20
C ASP A 65 -8.31 -3.19 10.66
N GLU A 66 -9.36 -3.25 11.48
CA GLU A 66 -9.27 -3.85 12.81
C GLU A 66 -9.30 -5.38 12.72
N THR A 67 -8.58 -6.07 13.61
CA THR A 67 -8.43 -7.54 13.53
C THR A 67 -9.74 -8.29 13.78
N ASP A 68 -10.64 -7.70 14.56
CA ASP A 68 -11.96 -8.26 14.90
C ASP A 68 -13.11 -7.62 14.09
N ASP A 69 -12.80 -6.99 12.96
CA ASP A 69 -13.75 -6.30 12.06
C ASP A 69 -13.84 -6.99 10.68
N PRO A 70 -14.51 -8.16 10.58
CA PRO A 70 -14.55 -8.95 9.36
C PRO A 70 -15.35 -8.29 8.23
N GLU A 71 -16.29 -7.40 8.57
CA GLU A 71 -17.13 -6.67 7.63
C GLU A 71 -16.55 -5.29 7.26
N PHE A 72 -15.35 -4.96 7.77
CA PHE A 72 -14.64 -3.70 7.52
C PHE A 72 -15.42 -2.44 7.96
N GLU A 73 -16.34 -2.55 8.91
CA GLU A 73 -17.19 -1.44 9.37
C GLU A 73 -16.40 -0.35 10.11
N ASN A 74 -15.25 -0.71 10.69
CA ASN A 74 -14.34 0.18 11.42
C ASN A 74 -13.08 0.50 10.62
N SER A 75 -12.99 0.01 9.38
CA SER A 75 -11.83 0.24 8.53
C SER A 75 -11.75 1.70 8.11
N ARG A 76 -10.52 2.25 8.11
CA ARG A 76 -10.30 3.67 7.83
C ARG A 76 -9.11 3.91 6.92
N SER A 77 -9.31 4.75 5.91
CA SER A 77 -8.27 5.17 4.98
C SER A 77 -7.51 6.39 5.51
N TYR A 78 -6.21 6.42 5.23
CA TYR A 78 -5.30 7.49 5.58
C TYR A 78 -4.43 7.86 4.38
N ASP A 79 -4.04 9.12 4.27
CA ASP A 79 -3.05 9.57 3.29
C ASP A 79 -1.61 9.21 3.71
N ALA A 80 -0.64 9.54 2.86
CA ALA A 80 0.78 9.28 3.11
C ALA A 80 1.31 9.98 4.38
N GLU A 81 0.66 11.06 4.83
CA GLU A 81 0.96 11.79 6.06
C GLU A 81 0.14 11.33 7.27
N TYR A 82 -0.52 10.16 7.18
CA TYR A 82 -1.35 9.55 8.23
C TYR A 82 -2.58 10.37 8.61
N ARG A 83 -3.06 11.24 7.73
CA ARG A 83 -4.29 11.99 7.96
C ARG A 83 -5.47 11.18 7.49
N PRO A 84 -6.58 11.12 8.26
CA PRO A 84 -7.74 10.37 7.83
C PRO A 84 -8.36 10.96 6.56
N CYS A 85 -8.64 10.10 5.58
CA CYS A 85 -9.46 10.48 4.43
C CYS A 85 -10.91 10.65 4.88
N GLY A 86 -11.55 11.79 4.58
CA GLY A 86 -12.92 12.11 4.96
C GLY A 86 -13.96 11.53 3.99
N ALA A 87 -15.16 11.21 4.49
CA ALA A 87 -16.28 10.63 3.74
C ALA A 87 -17.03 11.64 2.83
N ASP A 88 -16.56 12.88 2.70
CA ASP A 88 -17.13 13.89 1.81
C ASP A 88 -16.11 14.26 0.72
N ASP A 89 -16.61 14.23 -0.52
CA ASP A 89 -15.96 14.37 -1.82
C ASP A 89 -14.68 15.22 -1.93
N SER A 90 -13.82 14.78 -2.86
CA SER A 90 -12.77 15.54 -3.58
C SER A 90 -11.34 15.60 -3.04
N SER A 91 -10.86 14.51 -2.45
CA SER A 91 -9.46 14.13 -2.65
C SER A 91 -9.39 12.61 -2.65
N GLY A 92 -9.32 12.04 -3.85
CA GLY A 92 -9.25 10.60 -4.04
C GLY A 92 -8.05 10.07 -3.28
N CYS A 93 -8.31 9.39 -2.18
CA CYS A 93 -7.36 8.44 -1.66
C CYS A 93 -7.31 7.27 -2.68
N PRO A 94 -6.12 6.79 -3.02
CA PRO A 94 -5.85 5.89 -4.15
C PRO A 94 -6.57 4.54 -4.06
#